data_AF-Q3IK24-F1
#
_entry.id   AF-Q3IK24-F1
#
_cell.length_a   1.000
_cell.length_b   1.000
_cell.length_c   1.000
_cell.angle_alpha   90.00
_cell.angle_beta   90.00
_cell.angle_gamma   90.00
#
_symmetry.space_group_name_H-M   'P 1'
#
loop_
_entity.id
_entity.type
_entity.pdbx_description
1 polymer ?
#
loop_
_entity_poly.entity_id
_entity_poly.type
_entity_poly.pdbx_seq_one_letter_code
_entity_poly.pdbx_strand_id
1 'polypeptide(L)'
;MKYKYVARVNIEDVHGIEKHFNVILPDDYKTVLPVLNRGKPSKDQLDISNRLECVVDYFINLSLVIQISKDINQENFIAVASDPFGNYYGYLKESNHISPIYFWDHEVNKFTKCSNSFSDFIKLLY
;
A
#
# COMPACT_ATOMS: atom_id res chain seq x y z
N MET A 1 16.46 -0.19 7.63
CA MET A 1 16.00 -1.49 7.09
C MET A 1 16.46 -1.62 5.65
N LYS A 2 16.93 -2.80 5.21
CA LYS A 2 17.26 -3.06 3.81
C LYS A 2 16.30 -4.11 3.27
N TYR A 3 15.43 -3.71 2.35
CA TYR A 3 14.46 -4.58 1.72
C TYR A 3 15.06 -5.32 0.53
N LYS A 4 14.57 -6.53 0.25
CA LYS A 4 15.01 -7.33 -0.91
C LYS A 4 14.17 -6.97 -2.13
N TYR A 5 14.73 -7.14 -3.33
CA TYR A 5 14.02 -7.02 -4.63
C TYR A 5 13.55 -5.61 -5.03
N VAL A 6 14.05 -4.57 -4.36
CA VAL A 6 13.69 -3.17 -4.58
C VAL A 6 13.96 -2.77 -6.04
N ALA A 7 12.91 -2.30 -6.72
CA ALA A 7 12.95 -1.75 -8.05
C ALA A 7 13.25 -0.25 -8.01
N ARG A 8 13.89 0.28 -9.07
CA ARG A 8 14.15 1.71 -9.20
C ARG A 8 12.83 2.48 -9.21
N VAL A 9 12.77 3.57 -8.47
CA VAL A 9 11.62 4.50 -8.50
C VAL A 9 11.70 5.35 -9.77
N ASN A 10 10.59 5.45 -10.48
CA ASN A 10 10.38 6.41 -11.55
C ASN A 10 9.41 7.48 -11.04
N ILE A 11 9.81 8.76 -11.11
CA ILE A 11 8.97 9.86 -10.64
C ILE A 11 7.69 9.99 -11.46
N GLU A 12 7.72 9.59 -12.73
CA GLU A 12 6.53 9.62 -13.58
C GLU A 12 5.46 8.62 -13.14
N ASP A 13 5.84 7.52 -12.47
CA ASP A 13 4.86 6.60 -11.90
C ASP A 13 4.12 7.25 -10.72
N VAL A 14 4.84 8.03 -9.90
CA VAL A 14 4.24 8.81 -8.79
C VAL A 14 3.25 9.83 -9.35
N HIS A 15 3.69 10.64 -10.32
CA HIS A 15 2.81 11.62 -10.98
C HIS A 15 1.62 10.96 -11.68
N GLY A 16 1.85 9.79 -12.30
CA GLY A 16 0.81 9.01 -12.95
C GLY A 16 -0.27 8.55 -11.98
N ILE A 17 0.12 8.06 -10.80
CA ILE A 17 -0.79 7.68 -9.71
C ILE A 17 -1.55 8.90 -9.21
N GLU A 18 -0.86 9.98 -8.81
CA GLU A 18 -1.48 11.20 -8.29
C GLU A 18 -2.51 11.78 -9.27
N LYS A 19 -2.16 11.83 -10.55
CA LYS A 19 -3.06 12.27 -11.63
C LYS A 19 -4.24 11.34 -11.83
N HIS A 20 -4.02 10.02 -11.81
CA HIS A 20 -5.07 9.02 -12.06
C HIS A 20 -6.14 9.05 -10.96
N PHE A 21 -5.72 9.06 -9.70
CA PHE A 21 -6.64 9.06 -8.56
C PHE A 21 -7.11 10.47 -8.17
N ASN A 22 -6.53 11.52 -8.77
CA ASN A 22 -6.76 12.94 -8.44
C ASN A 22 -6.49 13.24 -6.96
N VAL A 23 -5.31 12.84 -6.48
CA VAL A 23 -4.87 13.01 -5.09
C VAL A 23 -3.38 13.39 -5.05
N ILE A 24 -2.90 13.81 -3.88
CA ILE A 24 -1.47 13.93 -3.59
C ILE A 24 -1.08 12.78 -2.66
N LEU A 25 -0.05 12.03 -3.03
CA LEU A 25 0.45 10.95 -2.19
C LEU A 25 1.20 11.53 -0.97
N PRO A 26 1.13 10.89 0.21
CA PRO A 26 1.74 11.43 1.41
C PRO A 26 3.26 11.48 1.30
N ASP A 27 3.87 12.52 1.88
CA ASP A 27 5.32 12.67 1.88
C ASP A 27 6.01 11.55 2.66
N ASP A 28 5.38 11.04 3.72
CA ASP A 28 5.89 9.94 4.53
C ASP A 28 5.91 8.59 3.78
N TYR A 29 5.13 8.46 2.70
CA TYR A 29 5.23 7.35 1.75
C TYR A 29 6.26 7.64 0.65
N LYS A 30 6.20 8.82 0.01
CA LYS A 30 7.08 9.18 -1.10
C LYS A 30 8.57 9.13 -0.71
N THR A 31 8.91 9.60 0.48
CA THR A 31 10.30 9.67 0.99
C THR A 31 10.97 8.30 1.12
N VAL A 32 10.18 7.24 1.33
CA VAL A 32 10.67 5.88 1.54
C VAL A 32 10.58 4.99 0.31
N LEU A 33 9.89 5.43 -0.77
CA LEU A 33 9.82 4.68 -2.04
C LEU A 33 11.16 4.16 -2.56
N PRO A 34 12.29 4.90 -2.48
CA PRO A 34 13.59 4.42 -2.98
C PRO A 34 14.09 3.15 -2.30
N VAL A 35 13.59 2.83 -1.10
CA VAL A 35 13.94 1.59 -0.38
C VAL A 35 12.82 0.55 -0.42
N LEU A 36 11.60 0.93 -0.78
CA LEU A 36 10.41 0.06 -0.69
C LEU A 36 9.87 -0.43 -2.02
N ASN A 37 10.06 0.29 -3.13
CA ASN A 37 9.32 0.01 -4.38
C ASN A 37 9.55 -1.44 -4.82
N ARG A 38 8.52 -2.29 -4.84
CA ARG A 38 8.61 -3.76 -5.07
C ARG A 38 9.40 -4.54 -3.99
N GLY A 39 9.70 -3.91 -2.86
CA GLY A 39 10.52 -4.45 -1.79
C GLY A 39 9.77 -5.52 -1.00
N LYS A 40 10.48 -6.59 -0.64
CA LYS A 40 10.00 -7.55 0.36
C LYS A 40 10.47 -7.14 1.76
N PRO A 41 9.55 -6.94 2.72
CA PRO A 41 9.92 -6.63 4.08
C PRO A 41 10.69 -7.76 4.77
N SER A 42 11.57 -7.41 5.71
CA SER A 42 12.26 -8.39 6.57
C SER A 42 11.43 -8.80 7.79
N LYS A 43 10.48 -7.93 8.14
CA LYS A 43 9.47 -8.07 9.19
C LYS A 43 8.15 -7.94 8.46
N ASP A 44 7.45 -9.04 8.26
CA ASP A 44 6.34 -9.14 7.34
C ASP A 44 5.00 -9.36 8.04
N GLN A 45 4.99 -9.48 9.38
CA GLN A 45 3.76 -9.66 10.12
C GLN A 45 3.30 -8.38 10.79
N LEU A 46 1.98 -8.21 10.91
CA LEU A 46 1.36 -7.16 11.72
C LEU A 46 0.02 -7.62 12.27
N ASP A 47 -0.37 -6.99 13.36
CA ASP A 47 -1.70 -7.14 13.94
C ASP A 47 -2.54 -5.89 13.62
N ILE A 48 -3.79 -6.11 13.20
CA ILE A 48 -4.80 -5.07 13.04
C ILE A 48 -5.96 -5.33 14.01
N SER A 49 -6.84 -4.34 14.19
CA SER A 49 -7.82 -4.31 15.30
C SER A 49 -8.66 -5.57 15.49
N ASN A 50 -8.94 -6.31 14.41
CA ASN A 50 -9.78 -7.51 14.40
C ASN A 50 -9.10 -8.74 13.75
N ARG A 51 -7.79 -8.69 13.48
CA ARG A 51 -7.06 -9.78 12.82
C ARG A 51 -5.60 -9.75 13.23
N LEU A 52 -5.11 -10.87 13.75
CA LEU A 52 -3.72 -11.05 14.15
C LEU A 52 -2.93 -11.72 13.02
N GLU A 53 -1.61 -11.57 13.06
CA GLU A 53 -0.67 -12.26 12.17
C GLU A 53 -0.98 -12.06 10.67
N CYS A 54 -1.49 -10.87 10.31
CA CYS A 54 -1.63 -10.49 8.92
C CYS A 54 -0.23 -10.39 8.29
N VAL A 55 -0.13 -10.60 6.97
CA VAL A 55 1.16 -10.68 6.29
C VAL A 55 1.31 -9.57 5.24
N VAL A 56 2.49 -8.97 5.14
CA VAL A 56 2.93 -8.14 4.03
C VAL A 56 4.01 -8.87 3.27
N ASP A 57 3.67 -9.44 2.12
CA ASP A 57 4.63 -10.18 1.29
C ASP A 57 5.52 -9.24 0.48
N TYR A 58 4.90 -8.25 -0.17
CA TYR A 58 5.60 -7.24 -0.98
C TYR A 58 4.95 -5.87 -0.85
N PHE A 59 5.77 -4.83 -0.87
CA PHE A 59 5.33 -3.50 -1.27
C PHE A 59 5.06 -3.49 -2.77
N ILE A 60 4.06 -2.73 -3.19
CA ILE A 60 3.64 -2.68 -4.59
C ILE A 60 4.68 -1.91 -5.41
N ASN A 61 4.92 -2.40 -6.64
CA ASN A 61 5.65 -1.65 -7.64
C ASN A 61 4.77 -0.51 -8.15
N LEU A 62 5.23 0.75 -8.08
CA LEU A 62 4.46 1.92 -8.49
C LEU A 62 3.82 1.79 -9.88
N SER A 63 4.54 1.22 -10.84
CA SER A 63 4.05 0.97 -12.20
C SER A 63 2.81 0.06 -12.28
N LEU A 64 2.51 -0.70 -11.22
CA LEU A 64 1.38 -1.63 -11.15
C LEU A 64 0.19 -1.09 -10.37
N VAL A 65 0.32 0.00 -9.61
CA VAL A 65 -0.70 0.48 -8.67
C VAL A 65 -2.05 0.70 -9.37
N ILE A 66 -2.04 1.38 -10.52
CA ILE A 66 -3.25 1.67 -11.31
C ILE A 66 -3.84 0.40 -11.93
N GLN A 67 -2.99 -0.55 -12.34
CA GLN A 67 -3.47 -1.81 -12.91
C GLN A 67 -4.15 -2.65 -11.83
N ILE A 68 -3.53 -2.74 -10.65
CA ILE A 68 -4.06 -3.49 -9.50
C ILE A 68 -5.44 -2.96 -9.12
N SER A 69 -5.63 -1.64 -8.99
CA SER A 69 -6.94 -1.07 -8.60
C SER A 69 -8.07 -1.47 -9.55
N LYS A 70 -7.77 -1.60 -10.85
CA LYS A 70 -8.71 -2.08 -11.87
C LYS A 70 -8.95 -3.58 -11.76
N ASP A 71 -7.88 -4.37 -11.62
CA ASP A 71 -7.95 -5.84 -11.57
C ASP A 71 -8.78 -6.34 -10.38
N ILE A 72 -8.68 -5.66 -9.25
CA ILE A 72 -9.45 -5.99 -8.04
C ILE A 72 -10.80 -5.27 -7.96
N ASN A 73 -11.16 -4.49 -8.99
CA ASN A 73 -12.38 -3.70 -9.06
C ASN A 73 -12.57 -2.72 -7.87
N GLN A 74 -11.47 -2.09 -7.43
CA GLN A 74 -11.44 -1.08 -6.37
C GLN A 74 -10.81 0.21 -6.91
N GLU A 75 -11.52 0.92 -7.79
CA GLU A 75 -10.99 2.08 -8.53
C GLU A 75 -10.53 3.25 -7.65
N ASN A 76 -11.01 3.34 -6.41
CA ASN A 76 -10.60 4.36 -5.45
C ASN A 76 -9.56 3.86 -4.45
N PHE A 77 -8.96 2.69 -4.66
CA PHE A 77 -7.99 2.11 -3.74
C PHE A 77 -6.58 2.11 -4.33
N ILE A 78 -5.66 2.73 -3.60
CA ILE A 78 -4.26 2.91 -3.97
C ILE A 78 -3.45 1.89 -3.16
N ALA A 79 -3.27 0.70 -3.72
CA ALA A 79 -2.52 -0.37 -3.07
C ALA A 79 -1.03 -0.02 -2.93
N VAL A 80 -0.48 -0.20 -1.72
CA VAL A 80 0.92 0.04 -1.38
C VAL A 80 1.65 -1.22 -0.92
N ALA A 81 0.90 -2.25 -0.48
CA ALA A 81 1.42 -3.56 -0.15
C ALA A 81 0.39 -4.66 -0.47
N SER A 82 0.86 -5.89 -0.67
CA SER A 82 0.03 -7.09 -0.82
C SER A 82 0.43 -8.15 0.20
N ASP A 83 -0.50 -9.05 0.48
CA ASP A 83 -0.23 -10.32 1.13
C ASP A 83 -0.16 -11.48 0.11
N PRO A 84 0.20 -12.72 0.52
CA PRO A 84 0.22 -13.89 -0.36
C PRO A 84 -1.16 -14.41 -0.76
N PHE A 85 -2.23 -13.90 -0.16
CA PHE A 85 -3.59 -14.45 -0.24
C PHE A 85 -4.51 -13.58 -1.11
N GLY A 86 -4.00 -12.54 -1.77
CA GLY A 86 -4.79 -11.65 -2.63
C GLY A 86 -5.37 -10.44 -1.91
N ASN A 87 -5.02 -10.22 -0.64
CA ASN A 87 -5.39 -9.03 0.11
C ASN A 87 -4.35 -7.93 -0.10
N TYR A 88 -4.76 -6.68 0.13
CA TYR A 88 -3.92 -5.52 -0.10
C TYR A 88 -4.03 -4.52 1.04
N TYR A 89 -2.95 -3.75 1.24
CA TYR A 89 -2.90 -2.60 2.11
C TYR A 89 -2.76 -1.35 1.27
N GLY A 90 -3.44 -0.28 1.62
CA GLY A 90 -3.45 0.92 0.77
C GLY A 90 -4.29 2.05 1.30
N TYR A 91 -4.33 3.13 0.52
CA TYR A 91 -5.16 4.28 0.79
C TYR A 91 -6.48 4.16 0.06
N LEU A 92 -7.56 4.62 0.66
CA LEU A 92 -8.80 4.94 -0.02
C LEU A 92 -8.77 6.40 -0.44
N LYS A 93 -9.18 6.65 -1.68
CA LYS A 93 -9.43 7.99 -2.21
C LYS A 93 -10.84 8.42 -1.82
N GLU A 94 -10.94 9.48 -1.04
CA GLU A 94 -12.19 10.05 -0.54
C GLU A 94 -12.31 11.50 -1.04
N SER A 95 -13.10 11.71 -2.10
CA SER A 95 -13.20 13.00 -2.79
C SER A 95 -11.82 13.53 -3.24
N ASN A 96 -11.29 14.56 -2.59
CA ASN A 96 -9.96 15.16 -2.86
C ASN A 96 -8.94 14.86 -1.76
N HIS A 97 -9.27 13.94 -0.85
CA HIS A 97 -8.42 13.52 0.26
C HIS A 97 -8.08 12.03 0.13
N ILE A 98 -7.04 11.61 0.82
CA ILE A 98 -6.72 10.20 0.98
C ILE A 98 -6.92 9.81 2.43
N SER A 99 -7.42 8.60 2.63
CA SER A 99 -7.61 8.02 3.95
C SER A 99 -6.27 7.68 4.61
N PRO A 100 -6.28 7.24 5.87
CA PRO A 100 -5.20 6.43 6.45
C PRO A 100 -4.98 5.10 5.70
N ILE A 101 -4.07 4.24 6.18
CA ILE A 101 -3.85 2.92 5.58
C ILE A 101 -4.97 1.96 6.00
N TYR A 102 -5.57 1.29 5.02
CA TYR A 102 -6.55 0.23 5.19
C TYR A 102 -6.01 -1.10 4.67
N PHE A 103 -6.43 -2.18 5.30
CA PHE A 103 -6.38 -3.55 4.79
C PHE A 103 -7.69 -3.85 4.06
N TRP A 104 -7.60 -4.26 2.79
CA TRP A 104 -8.71 -4.76 2.00
C TRP A 104 -8.67 -6.29 1.98
N ASP A 105 -9.71 -6.90 2.55
CA ASP A 105 -9.94 -8.33 2.52
C ASP A 105 -10.73 -8.71 1.27
N HIS A 106 -10.10 -9.42 0.34
CA HIS A 106 -10.69 -9.77 -0.94
C HIS A 106 -11.81 -10.82 -0.82
N GLU A 107 -11.78 -11.67 0.22
CA GLU A 107 -12.74 -12.76 0.39
C GLU A 107 -14.12 -12.21 0.78
N VAL A 108 -14.13 -11.17 1.62
CA VAL A 108 -15.37 -10.55 2.14
C VAL A 108 -15.61 -9.14 1.60
N ASN A 109 -14.73 -8.66 0.71
CA ASN A 109 -14.76 -7.32 0.13
C ASN A 109 -14.91 -6.21 1.18
N LYS A 110 -14.07 -6.25 2.22
CA LYS A 110 -14.15 -5.34 3.37
C LYS A 110 -12.84 -4.60 3.62
N PHE A 111 -12.95 -3.30 3.86
CA PHE A 111 -11.85 -2.47 4.32
C PHE A 111 -11.82 -2.39 5.85
N THR A 112 -10.63 -2.60 6.43
CA THR A 112 -10.36 -2.43 7.87
C THR A 112 -9.20 -1.46 8.04
N LYS A 113 -9.37 -0.42 8.87
CA LYS A 113 -8.29 0.53 9.14
C LYS A 113 -7.11 -0.17 9.80
N CYS A 114 -5.91 0.05 9.28
CA CYS A 114 -4.67 -0.58 9.75
C CYS A 114 -3.81 0.40 10.55
N SER A 115 -3.58 1.61 10.05
CA SER A 115 -2.74 2.62 10.70
C SER A 115 -3.23 4.04 10.38
N ASN A 116 -2.62 5.06 11.01
CA ASN A 116 -2.91 6.47 10.73
C ASN A 116 -2.06 7.07 9.61
N SER A 117 -0.90 6.48 9.32
CA SER A 117 0.07 6.96 8.34
C SER A 117 0.88 5.79 7.75
N PHE A 118 1.60 6.02 6.66
CA PHE A 118 2.48 4.97 6.12
C PHE A 118 3.62 4.65 7.08
N SER A 119 4.18 5.68 7.72
CA SER A 119 5.22 5.51 8.73
C SER A 119 4.76 4.65 9.91
N ASP A 120 3.52 4.84 10.38
CA ASP A 120 2.96 4.01 11.44
C ASP A 120 2.70 2.58 10.96
N PHE A 121 2.26 2.39 9.72
CA PHE A 121 2.10 1.06 9.12
C PHE A 121 3.42 0.28 9.12
N ILE A 122 4.52 0.90 8.69
CA ILE A 122 5.84 0.25 8.70
C ILE A 122 6.31 -0.11 10.12
N LYS A 123 5.97 0.72 11.13
CA LYS A 123 6.34 0.44 12.54
C LYS A 123 5.55 -0.71 13.16
N LEU A 124 4.38 -1.04 12.62
CA LEU A 124 3.58 -2.19 13.07
C LEU A 124 4.20 -3.53 12.64
N LEU A 125 5.07 -3.52 11.63
CA LEU A 125 5.71 -4.73 11.13
C LEU A 125 6.70 -5.31 12.15
N TYR A 126 6.54 -6.59 12.53
CA TYR A 126 7.41 -7.27 13.50
C TYR A 126 8.20 -8.46 12.94
#